data_AF-A0AAF3F4X6-F1
#
_entry.id   AF-A0AAF3F4X6-F1
#
_cell.length_a   1.000
_cell.length_b   1.000
_cell.length_c   1.000
_cell.angle_alpha   90.00
_cell.angle_beta   90.00
_cell.angle_gamma   90.00
#
_symmetry.space_group_name_H-M   'P 1'
#
loop_
_entity.id
_entity.type
_entity.pdbx_description
1 polymer ?
#
loop_
_entity_poly.entity_id
_entity_poly.type
_entity_poly.pdbx_seq_one_letter_code
_entity_poly.pdbx_strand_id
1 'polypeptide(L)'
;MILRLLSLLSFGLLLTNVLSQAGCARRVVGYITSWGDVPFTDQQARLLTHLVFAFFAMDADGALTLSNKAQQRLNGILEVARRHPHLKVQFAVGGWENSQYFSKIASTQSGRANLNVNIRKVIENFKFDGVDLDWEYPVTGGAVEGEEIDRQNYVQLMAELKQELKVLQESQQRADSYLISFAGAAGYWVLKPGFDLRGLLENADFVNVMSYDYFGAWQSKWGAFTGPPAPLHFAMPKKFSGKMNVHATIKYYACQLKDTYKINMGVPFYGRFWHNVGEAVAPGDDMWRTAKPIEGDNKFEGGDVQWRQIGGRFEMSRTRFHEGSKTPFIWMPENATFVGYEDANSLSYKEHAGMCGRSAPLYNDYYPVCDPDDPGHACCGKYGYCGSGPEFCGCASCVDYGADPSLILKEPIRPERKVTWYTLASGEGRRGRCGPMAPHLDGGPATCNPDDPSAKCCSNGGYCGSTKEHCECQGCVDFSKTPDYHWKPVQWWTFAENSNHIGKCGPGAPVLPSGKTPKCDPDSNAPCCSQSGYCGNGALYCECQGCVDFKKTPNWEWRRQVVTVVSSSPSPNAPYG
;
A
#
# COMPACT_ATOMS: atom_id res chain seq x y z
N MET A 1 -36.68 30.46 -55.18
CA MET A 1 -35.39 30.20 -55.85
C MET A 1 -34.28 30.63 -54.89
N ILE A 2 -33.56 29.64 -54.36
CA ILE A 2 -32.19 29.69 -53.81
C ILE A 2 -31.96 30.37 -52.43
N LEU A 3 -31.73 29.47 -51.46
CA LEU A 3 -30.98 29.57 -50.20
C LEU A 3 -29.71 30.44 -50.25
N ARG A 4 -29.36 31.08 -49.13
CA ARG A 4 -28.02 31.11 -48.49
C ARG A 4 -28.10 31.83 -47.14
N LEU A 5 -28.15 31.09 -46.03
CA LEU A 5 -27.02 30.63 -45.19
C LEU A 5 -26.58 31.66 -44.14
N LEU A 6 -27.17 31.49 -42.94
CA LEU A 6 -26.72 32.03 -41.65
C LEU A 6 -25.44 31.31 -41.22
N SER A 7 -24.35 32.04 -40.99
CA SER A 7 -23.15 31.53 -40.32
C SER A 7 -23.23 31.84 -38.82
N LEU A 8 -23.74 30.88 -38.04
CA LEU A 8 -23.54 30.83 -36.60
C LEU A 8 -22.17 30.18 -36.34
N LEU A 9 -21.22 30.97 -35.83
CA LEU A 9 -19.96 30.50 -35.28
C LEU A 9 -20.25 29.76 -33.96
N SER A 10 -20.45 28.46 -34.05
CA SER A 10 -20.39 27.55 -32.90
C SER A 10 -18.93 27.44 -32.44
N PHE A 11 -18.62 28.10 -31.33
CA PHE A 11 -17.39 27.89 -30.57
C PHE A 11 -17.44 26.46 -30.01
N GLY A 12 -16.86 25.51 -30.75
CA GLY A 12 -16.66 24.15 -30.27
C GLY A 12 -15.66 24.16 -29.13
N LEU A 13 -16.17 24.07 -27.90
CA LEU A 13 -15.37 23.65 -26.75
C LEU A 13 -14.92 22.20 -27.03
N LEU A 14 -13.70 22.04 -27.52
CA LEU A 14 -13.00 20.76 -27.47
C LEU A 14 -12.76 20.45 -25.99
N LEU A 15 -13.76 19.83 -25.35
CA LEU A 15 -13.55 19.04 -24.15
C LEU A 15 -12.56 17.94 -24.56
N THR A 16 -11.28 18.17 -24.26
CA THR A 16 -10.31 17.09 -24.21
C THR A 16 -10.83 16.09 -23.20
N ASN A 17 -11.42 15.00 -23.70
CA ASN A 17 -11.61 13.78 -22.94
C ASN A 17 -10.22 13.34 -22.50
N VAL A 18 -9.80 13.79 -21.33
CA VAL A 18 -8.83 13.06 -20.52
C VAL A 18 -9.56 11.78 -20.16
N LEU A 19 -9.49 10.80 -21.07
CA LEU A 19 -9.65 9.41 -20.70
C LEU A 19 -8.59 9.20 -19.63
N SER A 20 -9.00 9.31 -18.37
CA SER A 20 -8.29 8.74 -17.25
C SER A 20 -8.23 7.26 -17.59
N GLN A 21 -7.13 6.86 -18.23
CA GLN A 21 -6.76 5.48 -18.41
C GLN A 21 -6.83 4.91 -16.99
N ALA A 22 -7.87 4.11 -16.70
CA ALA A 22 -7.99 3.41 -15.44
C ALA A 22 -6.80 2.46 -15.40
N GLY A 23 -5.67 2.97 -14.91
CA GLY A 23 -4.45 2.22 -14.78
C GLY A 23 -4.72 1.06 -13.83
N CYS A 24 -3.99 -0.03 -14.02
CA CYS A 24 -3.85 -1.12 -13.06
C CYS A 24 -3.16 -0.62 -11.77
N ALA A 25 -3.73 0.38 -11.12
CA ALA A 25 -3.25 0.93 -9.86
C ALA A 25 -3.62 -0.03 -8.73
N ARG A 26 -2.69 -0.23 -7.81
CA ARG A 26 -2.87 -1.06 -6.63
C ARG A 26 -4.08 -0.57 -5.82
N ARG A 27 -5.00 -1.48 -5.49
CA ARG A 27 -6.12 -1.19 -4.60
C ARG A 27 -5.60 -1.14 -3.15
N VAL A 28 -5.88 -0.03 -2.47
CA VAL A 28 -5.67 0.14 -1.02
C VAL A 28 -7.04 0.34 -0.38
N VAL A 29 -7.51 -0.68 0.33
CA VAL A 29 -8.82 -0.73 0.98
C VAL A 29 -8.64 -0.55 2.49
N GLY A 30 -9.26 0.48 3.06
CA GLY A 30 -9.30 0.69 4.52
C GLY A 30 -10.64 0.28 5.09
N TYR A 31 -10.65 -0.45 6.22
CA TYR A 31 -11.87 -0.67 7.01
C TYR A 31 -11.91 0.30 8.18
N ILE A 32 -13.06 0.93 8.40
CA ILE A 32 -13.30 1.82 9.54
C ILE A 32 -14.53 1.38 10.32
N THR A 33 -14.34 1.15 11.62
CA THR A 33 -15.41 0.56 12.44
C THR A 33 -16.44 1.60 12.89
N SER A 34 -17.69 1.18 13.06
CA SER A 34 -18.83 2.01 13.43
C SER A 34 -18.84 2.36 14.92
N TRP A 35 -18.17 1.55 15.74
CA TRP A 35 -18.01 1.75 17.19
C TRP A 35 -16.76 2.53 17.59
N GLY A 36 -15.82 2.74 16.67
CA GLY A 36 -14.57 3.46 16.95
C GLY A 36 -14.78 4.95 17.25
N ASP A 37 -13.82 5.56 17.94
CA ASP A 37 -13.91 6.97 18.37
C ASP A 37 -12.95 7.91 17.62
N VAL A 38 -11.94 7.37 16.94
CA VAL A 38 -10.95 8.17 16.21
C VAL A 38 -11.56 8.71 14.91
N PRO A 39 -11.58 10.03 14.66
CA PRO A 39 -12.09 10.59 13.42
C PRO A 39 -11.29 10.14 12.18
N PHE A 40 -11.97 10.00 11.05
CA PHE A 40 -11.32 9.83 9.75
C PHE A 40 -10.77 11.17 9.27
N THR A 41 -9.61 11.18 8.63
CA THR A 41 -8.87 12.41 8.29
C THR A 41 -8.59 12.52 6.79
N ASP A 42 -8.34 13.74 6.31
CA ASP A 42 -7.91 13.99 4.93
C ASP A 42 -6.64 13.25 4.55
N GLN A 43 -5.69 13.15 5.48
CA GLN A 43 -4.43 12.45 5.23
C GLN A 43 -4.70 10.97 4.96
N GLN A 44 -5.58 10.34 5.73
CA GLN A 44 -5.98 8.95 5.49
C GLN A 44 -6.74 8.80 4.17
N ALA A 45 -7.66 9.71 3.85
CA ALA A 45 -8.41 9.68 2.60
C ALA A 45 -7.52 9.76 1.35
N ARG A 46 -6.40 10.52 1.41
CA ARG A 46 -5.42 10.56 0.31
C ARG A 46 -4.66 9.25 0.09
N LEU A 47 -4.49 8.45 1.14
CA LEU A 47 -3.74 7.18 1.09
C LEU A 47 -4.59 6.00 0.64
N LEU A 48 -5.93 6.15 0.65
CA LEU A 48 -6.86 5.08 0.34
C LEU A 48 -7.46 5.26 -1.06
N THR A 49 -7.68 4.13 -1.72
CA THR A 49 -8.49 4.05 -2.94
C THR A 49 -9.94 3.72 -2.61
N HIS A 50 -10.14 2.89 -1.58
CA HIS A 50 -11.44 2.44 -1.13
C HIS A 50 -11.51 2.52 0.40
N LEU A 51 -12.68 2.88 0.91
CA LEU A 51 -13.00 2.86 2.34
C LEU A 51 -14.26 2.04 2.57
N VAL A 52 -14.22 1.10 3.50
CA VAL A 52 -15.37 0.28 3.91
C VAL A 52 -15.78 0.67 5.33
N PHE A 53 -17.00 1.17 5.48
CA PHE A 53 -17.60 1.46 6.79
C PHE A 53 -18.22 0.19 7.39
N ALA A 54 -17.61 -0.33 8.46
CA ALA A 54 -17.97 -1.60 9.08
C ALA A 54 -18.58 -1.36 10.47
N PHE A 55 -19.82 -1.69 10.79
CA PHE A 55 -20.83 -2.36 9.99
C PHE A 55 -22.17 -1.66 10.17
N PHE A 56 -23.05 -1.87 9.18
CA PHE A 56 -24.49 -1.78 9.41
C PHE A 56 -24.94 -3.06 10.14
N ALA A 57 -25.71 -2.90 11.21
CA ALA A 57 -26.28 -4.03 11.93
C ALA A 57 -27.41 -4.64 11.11
N MET A 58 -27.47 -5.97 11.05
CA MET A 58 -28.50 -6.72 10.31
C MET A 58 -29.47 -7.38 11.28
N ASP A 59 -30.76 -7.14 11.08
CA ASP A 59 -31.84 -7.80 11.82
C ASP A 59 -32.29 -9.09 11.12
N ALA A 60 -33.09 -9.90 11.81
CA ALA A 60 -33.51 -11.23 11.36
C ALA A 60 -34.35 -11.25 10.07
N ASP A 61 -34.92 -10.11 9.67
CA ASP A 61 -35.69 -9.90 8.44
C ASP A 61 -34.84 -9.28 7.31
N GLY A 62 -33.57 -9.03 7.55
CA GLY A 62 -32.64 -8.38 6.62
C GLY A 62 -32.68 -6.86 6.65
N ALA A 63 -33.36 -6.23 7.62
CA ALA A 63 -33.27 -4.79 7.83
C ALA A 63 -31.85 -4.39 8.27
N LEU A 64 -31.39 -3.22 7.79
CA LEU A 64 -30.05 -2.71 8.06
C LEU A 64 -30.15 -1.41 8.84
N THR A 65 -29.52 -1.35 10.02
CA THR A 65 -29.64 -0.22 10.94
C THR A 65 -28.28 0.27 11.46
N LEU A 66 -28.28 1.51 11.96
CA LEU A 66 -27.17 2.11 12.68
C LEU A 66 -27.67 2.68 14.01
N SER A 67 -26.83 2.61 15.04
CA SER A 67 -27.04 3.42 16.24
C SER A 67 -26.80 4.90 15.94
N ASN A 68 -27.33 5.79 16.79
CA ASN A 68 -27.10 7.23 16.67
C ASN A 68 -25.60 7.58 16.65
N LYS A 69 -24.79 6.92 17.49
CA LYS A 69 -23.33 7.10 17.52
C LYS A 69 -22.69 6.70 16.19
N ALA A 70 -23.07 5.54 15.66
CA ALA A 70 -22.54 5.04 14.39
C ALA A 70 -22.94 5.94 13.21
N GLN A 71 -24.17 6.45 13.19
CA GLN A 71 -24.62 7.37 12.16
C GLN A 71 -23.90 8.73 12.22
N GLN A 72 -23.69 9.29 13.42
CA GLN A 72 -22.89 10.51 13.59
C GLN A 72 -21.45 10.31 13.07
N ARG A 73 -20.84 9.16 13.40
CA ARG A 73 -19.52 8.79 12.90
C ARG A 73 -19.51 8.66 11.37
N LEU A 74 -20.49 7.99 10.78
CA LEU A 74 -20.62 7.86 9.34
C LEU A 74 -20.73 9.25 8.66
N ASN A 75 -21.51 10.17 9.23
CA ASN A 75 -21.65 11.52 8.68
C ASN A 75 -20.29 12.25 8.60
N GLY A 76 -19.47 12.16 9.67
CA GLY A 76 -18.12 12.74 9.67
C GLY A 76 -17.20 12.08 8.63
N ILE A 77 -17.30 10.77 8.44
CA ILE A 77 -16.53 10.04 7.41
C ILE A 77 -16.92 10.50 6.01
N LEU A 78 -18.23 10.60 5.72
CA LEU A 78 -18.74 11.05 4.42
C LEU A 78 -18.39 12.51 4.14
N GLU A 79 -18.31 13.37 5.16
CA GLU A 79 -17.82 14.75 5.02
C GLU A 79 -16.37 14.81 4.54
N VAL A 80 -15.50 13.97 5.09
CA VAL A 80 -14.12 13.84 4.58
C VAL A 80 -14.12 13.27 3.16
N ALA A 81 -14.81 12.15 2.93
CA ALA A 81 -14.80 11.48 1.62
C ALA A 81 -15.25 12.39 0.47
N ARG A 82 -16.23 13.28 0.67
CA ARG A 82 -16.67 14.25 -0.35
C ARG A 82 -15.57 15.19 -0.85
N ARG A 83 -14.52 15.42 -0.05
CA ARG A 83 -13.36 16.25 -0.42
C ARG A 83 -12.29 15.48 -1.20
N HIS A 84 -12.46 14.16 -1.34
CA HIS A 84 -11.52 13.24 -1.98
C HIS A 84 -12.26 12.42 -3.05
N PRO A 85 -12.55 12.99 -4.23
CA PRO A 85 -13.38 12.36 -5.25
C PRO A 85 -12.79 11.06 -5.85
N HIS A 86 -11.50 10.77 -5.61
CA HIS A 86 -10.86 9.51 -5.98
C HIS A 86 -11.20 8.35 -5.04
N LEU A 87 -11.64 8.64 -3.80
CA LEU A 87 -11.94 7.64 -2.78
C LEU A 87 -13.33 7.03 -3.02
N LYS A 88 -13.38 5.73 -3.27
CA LYS A 88 -14.64 4.97 -3.32
C LYS A 88 -15.06 4.56 -1.92
N VAL A 89 -16.32 4.78 -1.54
CA VAL A 89 -16.81 4.45 -0.20
C VAL A 89 -17.89 3.37 -0.26
N GLN A 90 -17.65 2.25 0.40
CA GLN A 90 -18.60 1.16 0.59
C GLN A 90 -19.02 1.09 2.07
N PHE A 91 -20.08 0.35 2.36
CA PHE A 91 -20.41 -0.09 3.71
C PHE A 91 -20.39 -1.61 3.76
N ALA A 92 -20.10 -2.17 4.95
CA ALA A 92 -20.13 -3.61 5.15
C ALA A 92 -21.37 -4.06 5.92
N VAL A 93 -21.88 -5.23 5.55
CA VAL A 93 -22.92 -5.97 6.27
C VAL A 93 -22.32 -7.31 6.71
N GLY A 94 -22.50 -7.65 7.98
CA GLY A 94 -21.90 -8.83 8.60
C GLY A 94 -20.81 -8.49 9.59
N GLY A 95 -19.71 -9.23 9.56
CA GLY A 95 -18.67 -9.32 10.58
C GLY A 95 -18.97 -10.41 11.60
N TRP A 96 -17.97 -10.76 12.40
CA TRP A 96 -18.00 -11.84 13.39
C TRP A 96 -19.33 -11.98 14.18
N GLU A 97 -19.76 -10.92 14.87
CA GLU A 97 -20.97 -10.96 15.73
C GLU A 97 -22.29 -10.66 15.00
N ASN A 98 -22.23 -10.20 13.75
CA ASN A 98 -23.39 -9.69 13.01
C ASN A 98 -23.71 -10.56 11.77
N SER A 99 -23.12 -11.75 11.70
CA SER A 99 -23.35 -12.74 10.64
C SER A 99 -24.47 -13.75 10.95
N GLN A 100 -25.01 -13.73 12.17
CA GLN A 100 -25.97 -14.71 12.71
C GLN A 100 -27.24 -14.94 11.89
N TYR A 101 -27.66 -13.99 11.05
CA TYR A 101 -28.88 -14.10 10.25
C TYR A 101 -28.64 -14.48 8.78
N PHE A 102 -27.38 -14.50 8.30
CA PHE A 102 -27.11 -14.73 6.88
C PHE A 102 -27.65 -16.07 6.38
N SER A 103 -27.38 -17.18 7.08
CA SER A 103 -27.82 -18.52 6.65
C SER A 103 -29.34 -18.57 6.43
N LYS A 104 -30.10 -18.10 7.43
CA LYS A 104 -31.56 -18.04 7.36
C LYS A 104 -32.05 -17.13 6.23
N ILE A 105 -31.49 -15.92 6.09
CA ILE A 105 -31.88 -14.97 5.03
C ILE A 105 -31.56 -15.53 3.64
N ALA A 106 -30.37 -16.11 3.47
CA ALA A 106 -29.89 -16.64 2.20
C ALA A 106 -30.68 -17.88 1.73
N SER A 107 -31.24 -18.65 2.68
CA SER A 107 -31.99 -19.88 2.41
C SER A 107 -33.29 -19.72 1.60
N THR A 108 -33.82 -18.50 1.48
CA THR A 108 -35.09 -18.25 0.77
C THR A 108 -34.96 -17.10 -0.23
N GLN A 109 -35.69 -17.19 -1.35
CA GLN A 109 -35.72 -16.12 -2.34
C GLN A 109 -36.23 -14.80 -1.77
N SER A 110 -37.26 -14.84 -0.91
CA SER A 110 -37.81 -13.65 -0.26
C SER A 110 -36.82 -13.02 0.73
N GLY A 111 -36.09 -13.83 1.50
CA GLY A 111 -35.06 -13.35 2.41
C GLY A 111 -33.93 -12.64 1.66
N ARG A 112 -33.39 -13.25 0.61
CA ARG A 112 -32.36 -12.63 -0.24
C ARG A 112 -32.84 -11.34 -0.89
N ALA A 113 -34.05 -11.35 -1.47
CA ALA A 113 -34.64 -10.15 -2.05
C ALA A 113 -34.80 -9.02 -1.04
N ASN A 114 -35.26 -9.31 0.18
CA ASN A 114 -35.40 -8.31 1.25
C ASN A 114 -34.05 -7.69 1.62
N LEU A 115 -33.02 -8.51 1.84
CA LEU A 115 -31.68 -8.01 2.15
C LEU A 115 -31.13 -7.15 1.01
N ASN A 116 -31.24 -7.60 -0.24
CA ASN A 116 -30.75 -6.84 -1.40
C ASN A 116 -31.46 -5.49 -1.56
N VAL A 117 -32.78 -5.44 -1.34
CA VAL A 117 -33.54 -4.18 -1.32
C VAL A 117 -33.07 -3.26 -0.20
N ASN A 118 -32.78 -3.79 1.00
CA ASN A 118 -32.30 -2.97 2.12
C ASN A 118 -30.86 -2.47 1.89
N ILE A 119 -29.98 -3.27 1.28
CA ILE A 119 -28.66 -2.84 0.81
C ILE A 119 -28.79 -1.67 -0.17
N ARG A 120 -29.66 -1.81 -1.18
CA ARG A 120 -29.97 -0.72 -2.12
C ARG A 120 -30.42 0.55 -1.40
N LYS A 121 -31.35 0.46 -0.44
CA LYS A 121 -31.83 1.62 0.33
C LYS A 121 -30.68 2.32 1.06
N VAL A 122 -29.75 1.56 1.64
CA VAL A 122 -28.57 2.14 2.31
C VAL A 122 -27.69 2.88 1.30
N ILE A 123 -27.42 2.29 0.13
CA ILE A 123 -26.70 2.96 -0.96
C ILE A 123 -27.40 4.27 -1.36
N GLU A 124 -28.71 4.25 -1.56
CA GLU A 124 -29.49 5.41 -1.97
C GLU A 124 -29.49 6.53 -0.91
N ASN A 125 -29.61 6.16 0.37
CA ASN A 125 -29.70 7.08 1.50
C ASN A 125 -28.37 7.78 1.78
N PHE A 126 -27.27 7.04 1.76
CA PHE A 126 -25.95 7.56 2.15
C PHE A 126 -25.03 7.88 0.97
N LYS A 127 -25.47 7.57 -0.26
CA LYS A 127 -24.70 7.76 -1.51
C LYS A 127 -23.39 6.99 -1.52
N PHE A 128 -23.40 5.76 -1.01
CA PHE A 128 -22.24 4.86 -1.11
C PHE A 128 -21.99 4.45 -2.56
N ASP A 129 -20.73 4.13 -2.87
CA ASP A 129 -20.30 3.58 -4.15
C ASP A 129 -20.53 2.07 -4.25
N GLY A 130 -20.91 1.41 -3.16
CA GLY A 130 -21.16 -0.03 -3.15
C GLY A 130 -21.30 -0.64 -1.77
N VAL A 131 -21.20 -1.96 -1.71
CA VAL A 131 -21.37 -2.78 -0.50
C VAL A 131 -20.28 -3.85 -0.41
N ASP A 132 -19.89 -4.19 0.81
CA ASP A 132 -19.00 -5.31 1.15
C ASP A 132 -19.78 -6.34 1.99
N LEU A 133 -19.89 -7.60 1.54
CA LEU A 133 -20.52 -8.65 2.33
C LEU A 133 -19.47 -9.41 3.14
N ASP A 134 -19.60 -9.35 4.47
CA ASP A 134 -18.69 -9.97 5.42
C ASP A 134 -19.42 -11.08 6.20
N TRP A 135 -19.81 -12.16 5.50
CA TRP A 135 -20.44 -13.31 6.15
C TRP A 135 -19.37 -14.19 6.80
N GLU A 136 -19.33 -14.20 8.13
CA GLU A 136 -18.44 -15.02 8.96
C GLU A 136 -19.18 -16.14 9.72
N TYR A 137 -19.27 -17.36 9.20
CA TYR A 137 -18.96 -17.79 7.83
C TYR A 137 -20.09 -18.66 7.26
N PRO A 138 -20.25 -18.73 5.92
CA PRO A 138 -21.14 -19.70 5.32
C PRO A 138 -20.71 -21.14 5.67
N VAL A 139 -21.68 -22.00 5.95
CA VAL A 139 -21.52 -23.41 6.32
C VAL A 139 -20.88 -23.64 7.69
N THR A 140 -19.65 -23.20 7.92
CA THR A 140 -18.93 -23.57 9.16
C THR A 140 -17.92 -22.55 9.65
N GLY A 141 -17.73 -22.52 10.97
CA GLY A 141 -16.95 -21.50 11.68
C GLY A 141 -17.79 -20.27 11.99
N GLY A 142 -17.12 -19.16 12.30
CA GLY A 142 -17.79 -17.92 12.68
C GLY A 142 -18.31 -17.96 14.12
N ALA A 143 -19.11 -16.95 14.48
CA ALA A 143 -19.81 -16.94 15.78
C ALA A 143 -21.01 -17.91 15.80
N VAL A 144 -21.58 -18.22 14.63
CA VAL A 144 -22.72 -19.12 14.45
C VAL A 144 -22.47 -20.01 13.25
N GLU A 145 -22.61 -21.33 13.43
CA GLU A 145 -22.51 -22.31 12.33
C GLU A 145 -23.67 -22.15 11.34
N GLY A 146 -23.42 -22.52 10.08
CA GLY A 146 -24.41 -22.48 9.00
C GLY A 146 -24.85 -23.87 8.56
N GLU A 147 -25.42 -23.93 7.36
CA GLU A 147 -25.88 -25.15 6.69
C GLU A 147 -25.03 -25.39 5.43
N GLU A 148 -24.82 -26.64 5.01
CA GLU A 148 -24.01 -26.95 3.81
C GLU A 148 -24.50 -26.22 2.54
N ILE A 149 -25.82 -26.00 2.44
CA ILE A 149 -26.45 -25.29 1.33
C ILE A 149 -26.05 -23.81 1.25
N ASP A 150 -25.51 -23.23 2.34
CA ASP A 150 -25.07 -21.84 2.39
C ASP A 150 -24.01 -21.52 1.34
N ARG A 151 -23.16 -22.49 1.00
CA ARG A 151 -22.18 -22.35 -0.08
C ARG A 151 -22.82 -21.93 -1.41
N GLN A 152 -23.98 -22.50 -1.74
CA GLN A 152 -24.73 -22.19 -2.97
C GLN A 152 -25.62 -20.96 -2.79
N ASN A 153 -26.29 -20.86 -1.63
CA ASN A 153 -27.16 -19.72 -1.32
C ASN A 153 -26.39 -18.40 -1.31
N TYR A 154 -25.13 -18.40 -0.89
CA TYR A 154 -24.31 -17.20 -0.89
C TYR A 154 -24.01 -16.70 -2.32
N VAL A 155 -23.70 -17.61 -3.25
CA VAL A 155 -23.56 -17.27 -4.69
C VAL A 155 -24.86 -16.70 -5.23
N GLN A 156 -26.00 -17.33 -4.88
CA GLN A 156 -27.31 -16.86 -5.34
C GLN A 156 -27.65 -15.46 -4.79
N LEU A 157 -27.35 -15.20 -3.51
CA LEU A 157 -27.49 -13.88 -2.90
C LEU A 157 -26.65 -12.83 -3.65
N MET A 158 -25.38 -13.13 -3.93
CA MET A 158 -24.49 -12.21 -4.66
C MET A 158 -24.94 -11.96 -6.10
N ALA A 159 -25.44 -12.98 -6.79
CA ALA A 159 -25.98 -12.82 -8.16
C ALA A 159 -27.24 -11.96 -8.18
N GLU A 160 -28.17 -12.18 -7.25
CA GLU A 160 -29.38 -11.36 -7.10
C GLU A 160 -29.03 -9.92 -6.68
N LEU A 161 -28.02 -9.74 -5.83
CA LEU A 161 -27.52 -8.42 -5.42
C LEU A 161 -26.94 -7.65 -6.61
N LYS A 162 -26.09 -8.30 -7.42
CA LYS A 162 -25.53 -7.69 -8.64
C LYS A 162 -26.61 -7.21 -9.59
N GLN A 163 -27.68 -7.99 -9.74
CA GLN A 163 -28.81 -7.58 -10.57
C GLN A 163 -29.58 -6.39 -9.97
N GLU A 164 -29.83 -6.39 -8.65
CA GLU A 164 -30.48 -5.27 -7.96
C GLU A 164 -29.69 -3.96 -8.12
N LEU A 165 -28.36 -4.02 -7.95
CA LEU A 165 -27.50 -2.84 -8.11
C LEU A 165 -27.36 -2.39 -9.56
N LYS A 166 -27.44 -3.31 -10.53
CA LYS A 166 -27.50 -2.95 -11.95
C LYS A 166 -28.77 -2.16 -12.27
N VAL A 167 -29.92 -2.60 -11.77
CA VAL A 167 -31.20 -1.88 -11.92
C VAL A 167 -31.12 -0.50 -11.28
N LEU A 168 -30.50 -0.41 -10.10
CA LEU A 168 -30.27 0.88 -9.43
C LEU A 168 -29.40 1.80 -10.30
N GLN A 169 -28.28 1.30 -10.83
CA GLN A 169 -27.36 2.04 -11.68
C GLN A 169 -28.07 2.64 -12.89
N GLU A 170 -28.85 1.81 -13.59
CA GLU A 170 -29.64 2.22 -14.77
C GLU A 170 -30.68 3.28 -14.37
N SER A 171 -31.39 3.09 -13.26
CA SER A 171 -32.42 4.03 -12.79
C SER A 171 -31.86 5.40 -12.41
N GLN A 172 -30.62 5.45 -11.91
CA GLN A 172 -29.94 6.69 -11.53
C GLN A 172 -29.11 7.29 -12.67
N GLN A 173 -29.06 6.64 -13.84
CA GLN A 173 -28.18 7.01 -14.97
C GLN A 173 -26.72 7.19 -14.51
N ARG A 174 -26.29 6.36 -13.56
CA ARG A 174 -24.96 6.44 -12.98
C ARG A 174 -23.94 5.89 -13.98
N ALA A 175 -22.91 6.68 -14.26
CA ALA A 175 -21.84 6.29 -15.18
C ALA A 175 -21.03 5.10 -14.67
N ASP A 176 -20.63 5.15 -13.39
CA ASP A 176 -19.87 4.08 -12.75
C ASP A 176 -20.80 2.99 -12.20
N SER A 177 -20.43 1.72 -12.36
CA SER A 177 -21.11 0.63 -11.64
C SER A 177 -20.93 0.72 -10.14
N TYR A 178 -21.92 0.23 -9.39
CA TYR A 178 -21.77 0.05 -7.95
C TYR A 178 -20.83 -1.12 -7.66
N LEU A 179 -19.98 -0.94 -6.66
CA LEU A 179 -19.02 -1.95 -6.24
C LEU A 179 -19.69 -3.01 -5.37
N ILE A 180 -19.39 -4.27 -5.65
CA ILE A 180 -19.69 -5.41 -4.79
C ILE A 180 -18.36 -6.05 -4.41
N SER A 181 -18.07 -6.07 -3.13
CA SER A 181 -16.96 -6.87 -2.59
C SER A 181 -17.45 -7.82 -1.52
N PHE A 182 -16.60 -8.75 -1.13
CA PHE A 182 -16.86 -9.60 0.02
C PHE A 182 -15.58 -9.85 0.81
N ALA A 183 -15.72 -10.07 2.11
CA ALA A 183 -14.62 -10.51 2.95
C ALA A 183 -14.47 -12.04 2.86
N GLY A 184 -13.25 -12.49 2.62
CA GLY A 184 -12.92 -13.90 2.43
C GLY A 184 -12.18 -14.49 3.62
N ALA A 185 -12.52 -15.70 4.05
CA ALA A 185 -11.87 -16.35 5.19
C ALA A 185 -10.37 -16.62 4.98
N ALA A 186 -9.58 -16.65 6.06
CA ALA A 186 -8.15 -17.00 5.99
C ALA A 186 -7.93 -18.51 5.81
N GLY A 187 -8.73 -19.31 6.54
CA GLY A 187 -8.49 -20.71 6.81
C GLY A 187 -9.12 -21.66 5.79
N TYR A 188 -8.33 -22.61 5.28
CA TYR A 188 -8.81 -23.63 4.34
C TYR A 188 -10.00 -24.46 4.85
N TRP A 189 -10.11 -24.66 6.17
CA TRP A 189 -11.20 -25.45 6.77
C TRP A 189 -12.55 -24.74 6.67
N VAL A 190 -12.56 -23.39 6.61
CA VAL A 190 -13.75 -22.58 6.35
C VAL A 190 -13.95 -22.38 4.85
N LEU A 191 -12.86 -22.04 4.13
CA LEU A 191 -12.92 -21.70 2.71
C LEU A 191 -13.48 -22.82 1.85
N LYS A 192 -12.97 -24.03 2.01
CA LYS A 192 -13.33 -25.15 1.13
C LYS A 192 -14.82 -25.53 1.22
N PRO A 193 -15.41 -25.70 2.41
CA PRO A 193 -16.84 -25.98 2.52
C PRO A 193 -17.72 -24.74 2.31
N GLY A 194 -17.30 -23.54 2.76
CA GLY A 194 -18.17 -22.37 2.79
C GLY A 194 -18.20 -21.53 1.52
N PHE A 195 -17.11 -21.51 0.74
CA PHE A 195 -16.93 -20.51 -0.32
C PHE A 195 -16.85 -21.17 -1.71
N ASP A 196 -17.81 -20.86 -2.57
CA ASP A 196 -17.62 -20.99 -4.02
C ASP A 196 -16.94 -19.73 -4.57
N LEU A 197 -15.61 -19.68 -4.44
CA LEU A 197 -14.84 -18.48 -4.76
C LEU A 197 -15.06 -17.99 -6.20
N ARG A 198 -15.17 -18.90 -7.18
CA ARG A 198 -15.43 -18.52 -8.57
C ARG A 198 -16.84 -17.98 -8.75
N GLY A 199 -17.86 -18.68 -8.24
CA GLY A 199 -19.24 -18.22 -8.33
C GLY A 199 -19.47 -16.88 -7.62
N LEU A 200 -18.81 -16.65 -6.48
CA LEU A 200 -18.84 -15.37 -5.78
C LEU A 200 -18.17 -14.26 -6.60
N LEU A 201 -16.97 -14.52 -7.16
CA LEU A 201 -16.21 -13.51 -7.89
C LEU A 201 -16.75 -13.18 -9.30
N GLU A 202 -17.55 -14.05 -9.88
CA GLU A 202 -18.38 -13.72 -11.06
C GLU A 202 -19.39 -12.60 -10.74
N ASN A 203 -19.78 -12.49 -9.47
CA ASN A 203 -20.79 -11.54 -8.97
C ASN A 203 -20.19 -10.39 -8.13
N ALA A 204 -18.88 -10.35 -7.94
CA ALA A 204 -18.17 -9.33 -7.18
C ALA A 204 -17.00 -8.72 -7.98
N ASP A 205 -16.66 -7.48 -7.66
CA ASP A 205 -15.53 -6.75 -8.23
C ASP A 205 -14.21 -7.24 -7.66
N PHE A 206 -14.17 -7.54 -6.36
CA PHE A 206 -12.97 -8.04 -5.68
C PHE A 206 -13.31 -8.71 -4.34
N VAL A 207 -12.36 -9.50 -3.84
CA VAL A 207 -12.40 -10.09 -2.49
C VAL A 207 -11.39 -9.40 -1.57
N ASN A 208 -11.83 -9.08 -0.37
CA ASN A 208 -11.00 -8.62 0.74
C ASN A 208 -10.63 -9.84 1.60
N VAL A 209 -9.50 -10.47 1.33
CA VAL A 209 -9.11 -11.70 2.05
C VAL A 209 -8.65 -11.33 3.46
N MET A 210 -9.31 -11.87 4.47
CA MET A 210 -8.97 -11.71 5.87
C MET A 210 -7.75 -12.56 6.23
N SER A 211 -6.60 -12.31 5.59
CA SER A 211 -5.35 -13.03 5.79
C SER A 211 -4.66 -12.63 7.11
N TYR A 212 -5.40 -12.80 8.20
CA TYR A 212 -5.01 -12.55 9.59
C TYR A 212 -5.82 -13.49 10.51
N ASP A 213 -5.62 -13.35 11.81
CA ASP A 213 -6.21 -14.23 12.84
C ASP A 213 -5.90 -15.72 12.66
N TYR A 214 -4.69 -16.01 12.17
CA TYR A 214 -4.17 -17.39 12.17
C TYR A 214 -3.87 -17.89 13.58
N PHE A 215 -3.54 -16.99 14.51
CA PHE A 215 -3.21 -17.32 15.89
C PHE A 215 -3.90 -16.34 16.85
N GLY A 216 -4.36 -16.87 17.98
CA GLY A 216 -4.89 -16.09 19.10
C GLY A 216 -5.24 -16.97 20.30
N ALA A 217 -5.70 -16.32 21.37
CA ALA A 217 -6.01 -16.94 22.65
C ALA A 217 -7.38 -17.63 22.68
N TRP A 218 -7.66 -18.48 21.68
CA TRP A 218 -8.88 -19.26 21.58
C TRP A 218 -8.61 -20.77 21.60
N GLN A 219 -9.63 -21.54 21.95
CA GLN A 219 -9.55 -22.98 21.96
C GLN A 219 -9.43 -23.54 20.55
N SER A 220 -8.58 -24.56 20.39
CA SER A 220 -8.53 -25.40 19.20
C SER A 220 -8.36 -26.86 19.59
N LYS A 221 -8.63 -27.78 18.66
CA LYS A 221 -8.38 -29.22 18.86
C LYS A 221 -6.92 -29.57 19.13
N TRP A 222 -5.98 -28.65 18.88
CA TRP A 222 -4.55 -28.83 19.07
C TRP A 222 -4.01 -28.05 20.29
N GLY A 223 -4.88 -27.42 21.08
CA GLY A 223 -4.51 -26.43 22.10
C GLY A 223 -4.35 -25.03 21.51
N ALA A 224 -3.92 -24.07 22.33
CA ALA A 224 -3.61 -22.72 21.88
C ALA A 224 -2.09 -22.52 21.84
N PHE A 225 -1.64 -21.87 20.77
CA PHE A 225 -0.24 -21.53 20.56
C PHE A 225 -0.13 -20.02 20.36
N THR A 226 0.95 -19.43 20.88
CA THR A 226 1.30 -18.05 20.57
C THR A 226 1.65 -17.92 19.09
N GLY A 227 1.51 -16.70 18.56
CA GLY A 227 1.90 -16.38 17.20
C GLY A 227 1.46 -14.97 16.81
N PRO A 228 1.95 -14.45 15.68
CA PRO A 228 1.48 -13.19 15.13
C PRO A 228 0.09 -13.36 14.51
N PRO A 229 -0.71 -12.29 14.39
CA PRO A 229 -2.02 -12.38 13.74
C PRO A 229 -1.90 -12.81 12.27
N ALA A 230 -0.84 -12.41 11.56
CA ALA A 230 -0.67 -12.65 10.13
C ALA A 230 0.77 -13.03 9.74
N PRO A 231 1.27 -14.24 10.07
CA PRO A 231 2.58 -14.67 9.61
C PRO A 231 2.61 -14.77 8.08
N LEU A 232 3.64 -14.20 7.42
CA LEU A 232 3.75 -14.25 5.95
C LEU A 232 3.94 -15.69 5.47
N HIS A 233 4.86 -16.42 6.10
CA HIS A 233 5.14 -17.82 5.81
C HIS A 233 4.88 -18.71 7.01
N PHE A 234 4.65 -20.00 6.74
CA PHE A 234 4.62 -21.01 7.78
C PHE A 234 6.02 -21.22 8.35
N ALA A 235 6.15 -21.04 9.66
CA ALA A 235 7.45 -21.20 10.33
C ALA A 235 7.37 -21.90 11.69
N MET A 236 6.28 -22.64 11.94
CA MET A 236 6.23 -23.59 13.05
C MET A 236 6.96 -24.90 12.67
N PRO A 237 7.33 -25.75 13.65
CA PRO A 237 7.92 -27.06 13.36
C PRO A 237 7.06 -27.93 12.43
N LYS A 238 7.72 -28.75 11.60
CA LYS A 238 7.09 -29.56 10.52
C LYS A 238 5.96 -30.50 10.95
N LYS A 239 5.80 -30.78 12.26
CA LYS A 239 4.69 -31.58 12.79
C LYS A 239 3.33 -30.87 12.74
N PHE A 240 3.31 -29.55 12.53
CA PHE A 240 2.09 -28.76 12.40
C PHE A 240 1.71 -28.55 10.91
N SER A 241 0.43 -28.30 10.64
CA SER A 241 -0.07 -28.06 9.27
C SER A 241 0.52 -26.77 8.69
N GLY A 242 1.18 -26.87 7.54
CA GLY A 242 1.89 -25.77 6.87
C GLY A 242 1.03 -24.66 6.26
N LYS A 243 -0.26 -24.56 6.60
CA LYS A 243 -1.25 -23.72 5.89
C LYS A 243 -1.74 -22.50 6.67
N MET A 244 -1.31 -22.31 7.91
CA MET A 244 -1.71 -21.19 8.78
C MET A 244 -0.84 -19.95 8.55
N ASN A 245 -0.89 -19.36 7.36
CA ASN A 245 -0.09 -18.19 6.98
C ASN A 245 -0.67 -17.49 5.74
N VAL A 246 -0.30 -16.22 5.58
CA VAL A 246 -0.75 -15.34 4.49
C VAL A 246 -0.43 -15.93 3.12
N HIS A 247 0.81 -16.39 2.91
CA HIS A 247 1.25 -16.92 1.62
C HIS A 247 0.40 -18.11 1.16
N ALA A 248 0.16 -19.08 2.04
CA ALA A 248 -0.67 -20.24 1.73
C ALA A 248 -2.12 -19.84 1.40
N THR A 249 -2.71 -18.92 2.17
CA THR A 249 -4.06 -18.41 1.91
C THR A 249 -4.15 -17.69 0.57
N ILE A 250 -3.28 -16.70 0.31
CA ILE A 250 -3.32 -15.93 -0.94
C ILE A 250 -3.04 -16.84 -2.14
N LYS A 251 -2.10 -17.78 -2.02
CA LYS A 251 -1.85 -18.80 -3.06
C LYS A 251 -3.12 -19.62 -3.35
N TYR A 252 -3.88 -20.02 -2.33
CA TYR A 252 -5.15 -20.72 -2.55
C TYR A 252 -6.13 -19.90 -3.38
N TYR A 253 -6.38 -18.64 -2.97
CA TYR A 253 -7.28 -17.75 -3.68
C TYR A 253 -6.87 -17.57 -5.13
N ALA A 254 -5.59 -17.30 -5.37
CA ALA A 254 -5.07 -17.15 -6.71
C ALA A 254 -5.23 -18.42 -7.56
N CYS A 255 -4.91 -19.60 -7.00
CA CYS A 255 -5.10 -20.87 -7.71
C CYS A 255 -6.58 -21.15 -8.05
N GLN A 256 -7.51 -20.79 -7.17
CA GLN A 256 -8.96 -21.00 -7.40
C GLN A 256 -9.53 -19.99 -8.39
N LEU A 257 -9.15 -18.72 -8.27
CA LEU A 257 -9.74 -17.62 -9.01
C LEU A 257 -9.08 -17.41 -10.37
N LYS A 258 -7.77 -17.62 -10.47
CA LYS A 258 -6.95 -17.30 -11.66
C LYS A 258 -7.12 -15.86 -12.14
N ASP A 259 -7.43 -14.98 -11.19
CA ASP A 259 -7.70 -13.56 -11.38
C ASP A 259 -7.16 -12.83 -10.15
N THR A 260 -5.86 -12.52 -10.18
CA THR A 260 -5.13 -11.99 -9.02
C THR A 260 -5.39 -10.50 -8.80
N TYR A 261 -5.81 -9.74 -9.83
CA TYR A 261 -6.14 -8.32 -9.70
C TYR A 261 -7.41 -8.07 -8.86
N LYS A 262 -8.24 -9.09 -8.70
CA LYS A 262 -9.42 -9.09 -7.84
C LYS A 262 -9.16 -9.53 -6.40
N ILE A 263 -7.94 -9.87 -6.02
CA ILE A 263 -7.60 -10.35 -4.67
C ILE A 263 -6.91 -9.24 -3.89
N ASN A 264 -7.51 -8.79 -2.79
CA ASN A 264 -6.85 -7.92 -1.82
C ASN A 264 -6.37 -8.75 -0.63
N MET A 265 -5.09 -8.65 -0.31
CA MET A 265 -4.51 -9.24 0.89
C MET A 265 -4.78 -8.35 2.11
N GLY A 266 -5.46 -8.90 3.10
CA GLY A 266 -5.73 -8.24 4.37
C GLY A 266 -4.49 -8.13 5.26
N VAL A 267 -4.36 -7.00 5.94
CA VAL A 267 -3.25 -6.70 6.83
C VAL A 267 -3.80 -6.20 8.18
N PRO A 268 -3.46 -6.85 9.31
CA PRO A 268 -4.00 -6.47 10.61
C PRO A 268 -3.26 -5.26 11.19
N PHE A 269 -4.00 -4.19 11.51
CA PHE A 269 -3.47 -3.04 12.26
C PHE A 269 -3.71 -3.21 13.76
N TYR A 270 -3.45 -4.43 14.25
CA TYR A 270 -3.54 -4.85 15.64
C TYR A 270 -2.56 -5.99 15.91
N GLY A 271 -2.32 -6.30 17.18
CA GLY A 271 -1.60 -7.47 17.63
C GLY A 271 -2.51 -8.46 18.35
N ARG A 272 -2.07 -9.71 18.47
CA ARG A 272 -2.70 -10.76 19.29
C ARG A 272 -1.79 -11.06 20.47
N PHE A 273 -2.35 -11.15 21.67
CA PHE A 273 -1.58 -11.33 22.90
C PHE A 273 -2.14 -12.43 23.82
N TRP A 274 -1.28 -12.93 24.71
CA TRP A 274 -1.55 -13.94 25.73
C TRP A 274 -0.85 -13.56 27.04
N HIS A 275 -1.40 -13.98 28.19
CA HIS A 275 -0.80 -13.79 29.52
C HIS A 275 -0.44 -15.11 30.23
N ASN A 276 -0.88 -16.25 29.72
CA ASN A 276 -0.71 -17.56 30.34
C ASN A 276 0.16 -18.50 29.48
N VAL A 277 1.24 -17.95 28.93
CA VAL A 277 2.14 -18.65 28.01
C VAL A 277 3.05 -19.63 28.75
N GLY A 278 3.14 -20.84 28.23
CA GLY A 278 3.98 -21.93 28.70
C GLY A 278 5.28 -22.08 27.89
N GLU A 279 5.63 -23.33 27.63
CA GLU A 279 6.92 -23.72 27.06
C GLU A 279 7.02 -23.43 25.56
N ALA A 280 8.25 -23.20 25.10
CA ALA A 280 8.56 -23.10 23.68
C ALA A 280 8.28 -24.43 22.97
N VAL A 281 7.73 -24.35 21.76
CA VAL A 281 7.43 -25.53 20.94
C VAL A 281 8.72 -26.16 20.38
N ALA A 282 9.78 -25.36 20.21
CA ALA A 282 11.12 -25.79 19.81
C ALA A 282 12.20 -25.01 20.58
N PRO A 283 13.35 -25.62 20.89
CA PRO A 283 14.46 -24.91 21.54
C PRO A 283 14.96 -23.73 20.68
N GLY A 284 15.15 -22.57 21.32
CA GLY A 284 15.71 -21.38 20.66
C GLY A 284 14.71 -20.55 19.86
N ASP A 285 13.43 -20.91 19.85
CA ASP A 285 12.37 -20.18 19.14
C ASP A 285 11.25 -19.77 20.11
N ASP A 286 11.25 -18.49 20.50
CA ASP A 286 10.27 -17.91 21.41
C ASP A 286 8.98 -17.44 20.71
N MET A 287 8.90 -17.50 19.37
CA MET A 287 7.70 -17.11 18.63
C MET A 287 6.54 -18.08 18.90
N TRP A 288 6.85 -19.38 18.89
CA TRP A 288 5.85 -20.45 19.02
C TRP A 288 5.96 -21.09 20.40
N ARG A 289 5.01 -20.78 21.27
CA ARG A 289 4.91 -21.29 22.64
C ARG A 289 3.50 -21.82 22.87
N THR A 290 3.35 -22.75 23.81
CA THR A 290 2.01 -23.19 24.24
C THR A 290 1.37 -22.10 25.10
N ALA A 291 0.05 -21.98 25.06
CA ALA A 291 -0.70 -21.27 26.10
C ALA A 291 -1.40 -22.30 26.99
N LYS A 292 -1.44 -22.05 28.30
CA LYS A 292 -2.10 -22.94 29.27
C LYS A 292 -3.59 -22.56 29.34
N PRO A 293 -4.53 -23.51 29.43
CA PRO A 293 -5.92 -23.17 29.69
C PRO A 293 -6.06 -22.57 31.10
N ILE A 294 -7.06 -21.71 31.29
CA ILE A 294 -7.49 -21.25 32.62
C ILE A 294 -8.11 -22.46 33.35
N GLU A 295 -7.83 -22.62 34.64
CA GLU A 295 -8.31 -23.77 35.41
C GLU A 295 -9.85 -23.77 35.48
N GLY A 296 -10.49 -24.89 35.10
CA GLY A 296 -11.94 -25.07 35.16
C GLY A 296 -12.74 -24.53 33.96
N ASP A 297 -12.11 -23.90 32.98
CA ASP A 297 -12.76 -23.38 31.77
C ASP A 297 -11.82 -23.55 30.57
N ASN A 298 -12.29 -24.03 29.41
CA ASN A 298 -11.43 -24.26 28.23
C ASN A 298 -10.96 -22.95 27.53
N LYS A 299 -10.79 -21.87 28.30
CA LYS A 299 -10.44 -20.53 27.85
C LYS A 299 -8.96 -20.25 28.05
N PHE A 300 -8.43 -19.33 27.25
CA PHE A 300 -7.05 -18.85 27.33
C PHE A 300 -7.05 -17.36 27.65
N GLU A 301 -6.07 -16.91 28.41
CA GLU A 301 -5.95 -15.51 28.81
C GLU A 301 -5.23 -14.72 27.72
N GLY A 302 -5.95 -13.84 27.04
CA GLY A 302 -5.42 -13.06 25.94
C GLY A 302 -6.49 -12.28 25.19
N GLY A 303 -6.12 -11.72 24.04
CA GLY A 303 -7.00 -10.92 23.20
C GLY A 303 -6.27 -10.22 22.07
N ASP A 304 -6.83 -9.12 21.59
CA ASP A 304 -6.19 -8.23 20.63
C ASP A 304 -5.86 -6.85 21.22
N VAL A 305 -4.95 -6.14 20.55
CA VAL A 305 -4.52 -4.80 20.91
C VAL A 305 -4.35 -3.99 19.64
N GLN A 306 -4.99 -2.82 19.54
CA GLN A 306 -4.81 -1.95 18.38
C GLN A 306 -3.33 -1.57 18.25
N TRP A 307 -2.82 -1.50 17.03
CA TRP A 307 -1.39 -1.24 16.78
C TRP A 307 -0.87 0.00 17.52
N ARG A 308 -1.66 1.09 17.54
CA ARG A 308 -1.33 2.35 18.21
C ARG A 308 -1.24 2.24 19.74
N GLN A 309 -1.84 1.20 20.33
CA GLN A 309 -1.87 0.97 21.77
C GLN A 309 -0.80 -0.01 22.24
N ILE A 310 -0.12 -0.72 21.32
CA ILE A 310 0.88 -1.73 21.69
C ILE A 310 2.01 -1.10 22.52
N GLY A 311 2.55 0.05 22.09
CA GLY A 311 3.63 0.71 22.81
C GLY A 311 3.28 1.24 24.21
N GLY A 312 1.99 1.36 24.53
CA GLY A 312 1.53 1.70 25.87
C GLY A 312 1.24 0.47 26.76
N ARG A 313 1.14 -0.72 26.17
CA ARG A 313 0.79 -1.98 26.87
C ARG A 313 1.94 -2.96 26.98
N PHE A 314 2.94 -2.87 26.10
CA PHE A 314 4.04 -3.82 25.99
C PHE A 314 5.38 -3.11 25.86
N GLU A 315 6.44 -3.73 26.37
CA GLU A 315 7.79 -3.15 26.36
C GLU A 315 8.43 -3.26 24.97
N MET A 316 8.25 -2.24 24.13
CA MET A 316 8.72 -2.24 22.73
C MET A 316 10.24 -2.39 22.56
N SER A 317 11.06 -2.09 23.58
CA SER A 317 12.51 -2.35 23.56
C SER A 317 12.84 -3.85 23.48
N ARG A 318 11.88 -4.72 23.77
CA ARG A 318 12.02 -6.19 23.71
C ARG A 318 11.59 -6.80 22.39
N THR A 319 11.16 -5.98 21.42
CA THR A 319 10.73 -6.49 20.12
C THR A 319 11.82 -7.34 19.48
N ARG A 320 11.44 -8.55 19.09
CA ARG A 320 12.25 -9.46 18.27
C ARG A 320 11.54 -9.66 16.94
N PHE A 321 12.32 -9.78 15.86
CA PHE A 321 11.79 -10.10 14.55
C PHE A 321 12.01 -11.58 14.25
N HIS A 322 10.94 -12.31 13.94
CA HIS A 322 11.04 -13.72 13.62
C HIS A 322 11.23 -13.90 12.11
N GLU A 323 12.44 -14.32 11.71
CA GLU A 323 12.85 -14.42 10.31
C GLU A 323 12.01 -15.39 9.49
N GLY A 324 11.55 -16.50 10.09
CA GLY A 324 10.77 -17.50 9.37
C GLY A 324 9.38 -17.00 8.98
N SER A 325 8.69 -16.30 9.88
CA SER A 325 7.32 -15.79 9.61
C SER A 325 7.30 -14.35 9.10
N LYS A 326 8.44 -13.65 9.14
CA LYS A 326 8.60 -12.24 8.75
C LYS A 326 7.68 -11.30 9.53
N THR A 327 7.64 -11.48 10.85
CA THR A 327 6.77 -10.73 11.76
C THR A 327 7.45 -10.43 13.09
N PRO A 328 7.18 -9.27 13.72
CA PRO A 328 7.64 -8.96 15.06
C PRO A 328 6.83 -9.65 16.16
N PHE A 329 7.47 -9.86 17.31
CA PHE A 329 6.84 -10.29 18.54
C PHE A 329 7.59 -9.79 19.77
N ILE A 330 6.93 -9.84 20.93
CA ILE A 330 7.51 -9.61 22.24
C ILE A 330 7.17 -10.80 23.13
N TRP A 331 8.19 -11.36 23.80
CA TRP A 331 8.04 -12.38 24.83
C TRP A 331 8.57 -11.86 26.17
N MET A 332 7.72 -11.85 27.19
CA MET A 332 8.03 -11.44 28.55
C MET A 332 7.88 -12.64 29.49
N PRO A 333 8.97 -13.37 29.78
CA PRO A 333 8.90 -14.57 30.62
C PRO A 333 8.49 -14.30 32.06
N GLU A 334 8.76 -13.10 32.59
CA GLU A 334 8.49 -12.71 33.98
C GLU A 334 7.00 -12.75 34.37
N ASN A 335 6.11 -12.54 33.39
CA ASN A 335 4.66 -12.53 33.58
C ASN A 335 3.96 -13.39 32.52
N ALA A 336 4.68 -14.34 31.93
CA ALA A 336 4.18 -15.27 30.92
C ALA A 336 3.41 -14.59 29.77
N THR A 337 3.82 -13.39 29.36
CA THR A 337 3.08 -12.58 28.39
C THR A 337 3.75 -12.57 27.02
N PHE A 338 2.95 -12.80 25.98
CA PHE A 338 3.37 -12.74 24.58
C PHE A 338 2.50 -11.79 23.80
N VAL A 339 3.07 -11.04 22.86
CA VAL A 339 2.30 -10.34 21.82
C VAL A 339 2.98 -10.46 20.46
N GLY A 340 2.23 -10.85 19.44
CA GLY A 340 2.64 -10.82 18.04
C GLY A 340 1.83 -9.78 17.28
N TYR A 341 2.45 -9.07 16.35
CA TYR A 341 1.83 -7.91 15.68
C TYR A 341 2.48 -7.62 14.32
N GLU A 342 2.12 -6.50 13.68
CA GLU A 342 2.75 -5.98 12.46
C GLU A 342 3.56 -4.71 12.73
N ASP A 343 4.69 -4.54 12.05
CA ASP A 343 5.45 -3.29 12.01
C ASP A 343 5.81 -2.91 10.57
N ALA A 344 6.47 -1.76 10.39
CA ALA A 344 6.87 -1.31 9.06
C ALA A 344 7.75 -2.34 8.32
N ASN A 345 8.54 -3.13 9.05
CA ASN A 345 9.40 -4.15 8.45
C ASN A 345 8.58 -5.34 7.95
N SER A 346 7.68 -5.91 8.77
CA SER A 346 6.79 -7.01 8.34
C SER A 346 5.86 -6.60 7.20
N LEU A 347 5.35 -5.36 7.24
CA LEU A 347 4.55 -4.81 6.14
C LEU A 347 5.34 -4.68 4.85
N SER A 348 6.63 -4.32 4.92
CA SER A 348 7.47 -4.27 3.73
C SER A 348 7.61 -5.65 3.09
N TYR A 349 7.82 -6.72 3.86
CA TYR A 349 7.89 -8.08 3.31
C TYR A 349 6.58 -8.50 2.63
N LYS A 350 5.44 -8.10 3.19
CA LYS A 350 4.12 -8.34 2.62
C LYS A 350 3.84 -7.49 1.38
N GLU A 351 4.29 -6.24 1.36
CA GLU A 351 4.13 -5.34 0.23
C GLU A 351 4.85 -5.87 -1.03
N HIS A 352 6.02 -6.47 -0.82
CA HIS A 352 6.87 -7.01 -1.88
C HIS A 352 6.61 -8.49 -2.21
N ALA A 353 5.65 -9.12 -1.54
CA ALA A 353 5.31 -10.51 -1.82
C ALA A 353 4.76 -10.65 -3.26
N GLY A 354 5.32 -11.59 -4.02
CA GLY A 354 4.95 -11.82 -5.42
C GLY A 354 5.56 -10.82 -6.42
N MET A 355 6.50 -9.98 -6.01
CA MET A 355 7.25 -9.14 -6.95
C MET A 355 8.29 -9.95 -7.73
N CYS A 356 8.56 -9.53 -8.96
CA CYS A 356 9.50 -10.19 -9.87
C CYS A 356 10.22 -9.19 -10.79
N GLY A 357 11.31 -9.64 -11.40
CA GLY A 357 12.04 -8.89 -12.41
C GLY A 357 12.88 -7.75 -11.83
N ARG A 358 13.43 -6.94 -12.75
CA ARG A 358 14.53 -6.00 -12.46
C ARG A 358 14.09 -4.75 -11.67
N SER A 359 12.80 -4.51 -11.58
CA SER A 359 12.21 -3.45 -10.77
C SER A 359 11.92 -3.89 -9.32
N ALA A 360 11.92 -5.19 -9.02
CA ALA A 360 11.61 -5.72 -7.70
C ALA A 360 12.78 -5.53 -6.69
N PRO A 361 12.49 -5.57 -5.38
CA PRO A 361 13.55 -5.60 -4.37
C PRO A 361 14.40 -6.85 -4.53
N LEU A 362 15.72 -6.71 -4.35
CA LEU A 362 16.61 -7.86 -4.45
C LEU A 362 16.33 -8.86 -3.33
N TYR A 363 16.36 -10.14 -3.68
CA TYR A 363 16.32 -11.25 -2.73
C TYR A 363 17.65 -11.99 -2.78
N ASN A 364 18.41 -11.97 -1.68
CA ASN A 364 19.78 -12.54 -1.61
C ASN A 364 20.71 -12.01 -2.73
N ASP A 365 20.69 -10.71 -3.01
CA ASP A 365 21.39 -10.03 -4.11
C ASP A 365 20.87 -10.34 -5.54
N TYR A 366 19.80 -11.11 -5.69
CA TYR A 366 19.26 -11.49 -7.00
C TYR A 366 17.93 -10.78 -7.31
N TYR A 367 17.66 -10.52 -8.59
CA TYR A 367 16.30 -10.16 -9.02
C TYR A 367 15.36 -11.35 -8.80
N PRO A 368 14.24 -11.18 -8.08
CA PRO A 368 13.31 -12.28 -7.84
C PRO A 368 12.61 -12.68 -9.14
N VAL A 369 12.29 -13.97 -9.26
CA VAL A 369 11.56 -14.53 -10.40
C VAL A 369 10.30 -15.23 -9.93
N CYS A 370 9.39 -15.46 -10.86
CA CYS A 370 8.15 -16.15 -10.54
C CYS A 370 8.35 -17.67 -10.48
N ASP A 371 7.59 -18.32 -9.61
CA ASP A 371 7.58 -19.78 -9.48
C ASP A 371 6.96 -20.40 -10.75
N PRO A 372 7.74 -21.14 -11.56
CA PRO A 372 7.29 -21.68 -12.84
C PRO A 372 6.24 -22.78 -12.64
N ASP A 373 6.24 -23.41 -11.47
CA ASP A 373 5.33 -24.48 -11.09
C ASP A 373 4.04 -23.91 -10.46
N ASP A 374 3.91 -22.58 -10.33
CA ASP A 374 2.71 -21.91 -9.84
C ASP A 374 1.84 -21.43 -11.01
N PRO A 375 0.80 -22.19 -11.43
CA PRO A 375 -0.01 -21.84 -12.59
C PRO A 375 -0.81 -20.54 -12.42
N GLY A 376 -0.92 -20.00 -11.20
CA GLY A 376 -1.55 -18.70 -10.94
C GLY A 376 -0.59 -17.52 -11.06
N HIS A 377 0.72 -17.78 -11.04
CA HIS A 377 1.75 -16.75 -10.86
C HIS A 377 3.01 -16.97 -11.69
N ALA A 378 3.06 -17.95 -12.60
CA ALA A 378 4.27 -18.31 -13.33
C ALA A 378 4.81 -17.22 -14.25
N CYS A 379 4.05 -16.16 -14.53
CA CYS A 379 4.46 -15.09 -15.41
C CYS A 379 4.81 -13.82 -14.64
N CYS A 380 5.98 -13.26 -14.91
CA CYS A 380 6.32 -11.93 -14.44
C CYS A 380 5.77 -10.86 -15.38
N GLY A 381 4.78 -10.11 -14.90
CA GLY A 381 4.14 -9.05 -15.66
C GLY A 381 5.00 -7.79 -15.81
N LYS A 382 4.62 -6.91 -16.75
CA LYS A 382 5.32 -5.65 -17.06
C LYS A 382 5.66 -4.77 -15.85
N TYR A 383 4.85 -4.82 -14.80
CA TYR A 383 5.03 -3.99 -13.61
C TYR A 383 5.80 -4.67 -12.48
N GLY A 384 6.41 -5.83 -12.76
CA GLY A 384 7.26 -6.53 -11.79
C GLY A 384 6.47 -7.28 -10.72
N TYR A 385 5.35 -7.88 -11.10
CA TYR A 385 4.55 -8.76 -10.23
C TYR A 385 4.23 -10.07 -10.95
N CYS A 386 4.30 -11.15 -10.20
CA CYS A 386 3.93 -12.48 -10.64
C CYS A 386 2.41 -12.60 -10.77
N GLY A 387 1.97 -13.25 -11.84
CA GLY A 387 0.57 -13.50 -12.13
C GLY A 387 0.40 -14.49 -13.27
N SER A 388 -0.82 -14.59 -13.79
CA SER A 388 -1.18 -15.46 -14.91
C SER A 388 -2.19 -14.73 -15.80
N GLY A 389 -2.30 -15.14 -17.06
CA GLY A 389 -3.20 -14.49 -18.02
C GLY A 389 -2.50 -13.52 -18.97
N PRO A 390 -3.23 -12.99 -19.98
CA PRO A 390 -2.64 -12.19 -21.05
C PRO A 390 -1.89 -10.93 -20.58
N GLU A 391 -2.31 -10.35 -19.46
CA GLU A 391 -1.71 -9.15 -18.87
C GLU A 391 -0.37 -9.43 -18.16
N PHE A 392 -0.14 -10.67 -17.72
CA PHE A 392 1.10 -11.10 -17.06
C PHE A 392 2.02 -11.92 -17.98
N CYS A 393 1.47 -12.67 -18.94
CA CYS A 393 2.23 -13.57 -19.81
C CYS A 393 2.31 -13.05 -21.26
N GLY A 394 1.33 -12.25 -21.70
CA GLY A 394 1.15 -11.87 -23.12
C GLY A 394 1.70 -10.50 -23.50
N CYS A 395 2.36 -9.78 -22.58
CA CYS A 395 2.92 -8.47 -22.87
C CYS A 395 4.35 -8.56 -23.42
N ALA A 396 4.75 -7.57 -24.23
CA ALA A 396 6.07 -7.56 -24.88
C ALA A 396 7.26 -7.57 -23.91
N SER A 397 7.05 -7.16 -22.65
CA SER A 397 8.08 -7.13 -21.60
C SER A 397 7.85 -8.19 -20.51
N CYS A 398 6.91 -9.12 -20.71
CA CYS A 398 6.55 -10.14 -19.75
C CYS A 398 7.49 -11.34 -19.87
N VAL A 399 7.72 -12.05 -18.76
CA VAL A 399 8.53 -13.27 -18.74
C VAL A 399 7.66 -14.42 -18.25
N ASP A 400 7.36 -15.38 -19.12
CA ASP A 400 6.56 -16.55 -18.80
C ASP A 400 7.46 -17.71 -18.35
N TYR A 401 7.70 -17.81 -17.04
CA TYR A 401 8.50 -18.89 -16.47
C TYR A 401 7.75 -20.23 -16.49
N GLY A 402 6.41 -20.22 -16.62
CA GLY A 402 5.62 -21.45 -16.72
C GLY A 402 5.76 -22.10 -18.08
N ALA A 403 5.79 -21.29 -19.14
CA ALA A 403 6.01 -21.77 -20.51
C ALA A 403 7.46 -22.21 -20.77
N ASP A 404 8.44 -21.52 -20.16
CA ASP A 404 9.85 -21.89 -20.22
C ASP A 404 10.53 -21.79 -18.84
N PRO A 405 10.44 -22.85 -18.01
CA PRO A 405 11.09 -22.89 -16.69
C PRO A 405 12.61 -22.73 -16.73
N SER A 406 13.24 -23.00 -17.89
CA SER A 406 14.69 -22.82 -18.04
C SER A 406 15.12 -21.35 -17.95
N LEU A 407 14.18 -20.42 -18.13
CA LEU A 407 14.41 -18.99 -17.92
C LEU A 407 14.87 -18.70 -16.49
N ILE A 408 14.56 -19.55 -15.50
CA ILE A 408 15.05 -19.39 -14.12
C ILE A 408 16.56 -19.57 -14.01
N LEU A 409 17.16 -20.36 -14.90
CA LEU A 409 18.61 -20.52 -14.93
C LEU A 409 19.30 -19.35 -15.63
N LYS A 410 18.53 -18.54 -16.37
CA LYS A 410 18.99 -17.32 -17.03
C LYS A 410 18.69 -16.07 -16.20
N GLU A 411 17.61 -16.08 -15.43
CA GLU A 411 17.19 -15.11 -14.42
C GLU A 411 16.75 -15.89 -13.17
N PRO A 412 17.53 -15.89 -12.09
CA PRO A 412 17.72 -14.63 -11.41
C PRO A 412 19.08 -14.04 -11.76
N ILE A 413 19.05 -12.88 -12.40
CA ILE A 413 20.26 -12.12 -12.66
C ILE A 413 20.60 -11.39 -11.36
N ARG A 414 21.82 -11.59 -10.86
CA ARG A 414 22.39 -10.65 -9.91
C ARG A 414 22.61 -9.34 -10.68
N PRO A 415 22.25 -8.16 -10.15
CA PRO A 415 22.58 -6.91 -10.82
C PRO A 415 24.04 -6.90 -11.23
N GLU A 416 24.33 -6.50 -12.46
CA GLU A 416 25.69 -6.54 -13.00
C GLU A 416 26.65 -5.65 -12.19
N ARG A 417 26.09 -4.70 -11.45
CA ARG A 417 26.80 -3.68 -10.69
C ARG A 417 26.14 -3.44 -9.34
N LYS A 418 26.83 -2.71 -8.48
CA LYS A 418 26.28 -2.23 -7.21
C LYS A 418 24.99 -1.43 -7.47
N VAL A 419 23.92 -1.76 -6.76
CA VAL A 419 22.65 -1.03 -6.84
C VAL A 419 22.86 0.42 -6.42
N THR A 420 22.58 1.33 -7.35
CA THR A 420 22.58 2.78 -7.12
C THR A 420 21.27 3.42 -7.54
N TRP A 421 20.24 2.61 -7.81
CA TRP A 421 18.89 3.02 -8.21
C TRP A 421 17.87 2.60 -7.16
N TYR A 422 16.69 3.25 -7.21
CA TYR A 422 15.56 2.89 -6.38
C TYR A 422 14.83 1.66 -6.95
N THR A 423 14.77 0.57 -6.18
CA THR A 423 13.86 -0.56 -6.48
C THR A 423 12.43 -0.17 -6.09
N LEU A 424 11.44 -0.98 -6.47
CA LEU A 424 10.04 -0.76 -6.09
C LEU A 424 9.79 -0.82 -4.57
N ALA A 425 10.75 -1.32 -3.76
CA ALA A 425 10.70 -1.21 -2.29
C ALA A 425 10.99 0.19 -1.75
N SER A 426 11.42 1.09 -2.60
CA SER A 426 11.75 2.45 -2.17
C SER A 426 10.46 3.19 -1.80
N GLY A 427 10.49 3.94 -0.70
CA GLY A 427 9.36 4.73 -0.23
C GLY A 427 8.79 5.68 -1.30
N GLU A 428 7.57 6.14 -1.07
CA GLU A 428 6.86 7.04 -1.97
C GLU A 428 7.70 8.30 -2.28
N GLY A 429 7.69 8.72 -3.55
CA GLY A 429 8.52 9.83 -4.05
C GLY A 429 9.95 9.46 -4.47
N ARG A 430 10.42 8.23 -4.22
CA ARG A 430 11.73 7.73 -4.67
C ARG A 430 11.67 6.83 -5.90
N ARG A 431 10.60 6.04 -6.04
CA ARG A 431 10.43 5.07 -7.14
C ARG A 431 10.47 5.74 -8.51
N GLY A 432 11.24 5.15 -9.42
CA GLY A 432 11.38 5.66 -10.80
C GLY A 432 12.04 7.04 -10.86
N ARG A 433 12.71 7.50 -9.80
CA ARG A 433 13.44 8.77 -9.77
C ARG A 433 14.93 8.53 -9.94
N CYS A 434 15.58 9.48 -10.59
CA CYS A 434 17.02 9.44 -10.85
C CYS A 434 17.61 10.85 -10.93
N GLY A 435 18.94 10.90 -10.92
CA GLY A 435 19.71 12.11 -11.11
C GLY A 435 19.72 13.05 -9.91
N PRO A 436 20.30 14.24 -10.12
CA PRO A 436 20.48 15.30 -9.11
C PRO A 436 19.24 15.66 -8.30
N MET A 437 18.07 15.49 -8.90
CA MET A 437 16.78 15.88 -8.31
C MET A 437 16.06 14.71 -7.63
N ALA A 438 16.67 13.52 -7.58
CA ALA A 438 16.19 12.40 -6.80
C ALA A 438 16.86 12.39 -5.42
N PRO A 439 16.18 11.91 -4.36
CA PRO A 439 16.83 11.73 -3.08
C PRO A 439 18.07 10.85 -3.23
N HIS A 440 19.13 11.10 -2.47
CA HIS A 440 20.39 10.35 -2.59
C HIS A 440 20.26 8.90 -2.09
N LEU A 441 21.01 8.01 -2.72
CA LEU A 441 21.19 6.59 -2.37
C LEU A 441 22.66 6.39 -1.99
N ASP A 442 22.93 5.83 -0.81
CA ASP A 442 24.24 5.49 -0.22
C ASP A 442 25.48 5.80 -1.09
N GLY A 443 25.85 7.10 -1.14
CA GLY A 443 27.04 7.58 -1.87
C GLY A 443 26.79 8.51 -3.05
N GLY A 444 25.54 8.85 -3.41
CA GLY A 444 25.29 9.88 -4.42
C GLY A 444 23.86 9.95 -4.99
N PRO A 445 23.65 10.70 -6.08
CA PRO A 445 22.37 10.76 -6.79
C PRO A 445 21.97 9.38 -7.32
N ALA A 446 20.68 9.05 -7.20
CA ALA A 446 20.17 7.76 -7.68
C ALA A 446 20.31 7.64 -9.21
N THR A 447 20.69 6.46 -9.69
CA THR A 447 20.71 6.14 -11.11
C THR A 447 19.40 5.49 -11.54
N CYS A 448 19.25 5.24 -12.83
CA CYS A 448 18.23 4.33 -13.33
C CYS A 448 18.79 2.92 -13.43
N ASN A 449 17.93 1.90 -13.30
CA ASN A 449 18.39 0.51 -13.37
C ASN A 449 18.96 0.22 -14.77
N PRO A 450 20.29 0.04 -14.93
CA PRO A 450 20.90 -0.22 -16.23
C PRO A 450 20.44 -1.54 -16.84
N ASP A 451 20.03 -2.47 -15.97
CA ASP A 451 19.55 -3.78 -16.37
C ASP A 451 18.07 -3.70 -16.80
N ASP A 452 17.27 -2.70 -16.40
CA ASP A 452 15.85 -2.67 -16.74
C ASP A 452 15.59 -2.03 -18.13
N PRO A 453 15.24 -2.81 -19.18
CA PRO A 453 15.06 -2.26 -20.52
C PRO A 453 13.92 -1.23 -20.60
N SER A 454 12.98 -1.26 -19.65
CA SER A 454 11.83 -0.34 -19.58
C SER A 454 12.15 0.96 -18.83
N ALA A 455 13.24 0.99 -18.05
CA ALA A 455 13.54 2.06 -17.12
C ALA A 455 15.03 2.40 -17.02
N LYS A 456 15.82 2.17 -18.07
CA LYS A 456 17.29 2.36 -18.09
C LYS A 456 17.78 3.78 -18.30
N CYS A 457 16.93 4.70 -18.77
CA CYS A 457 17.32 6.06 -19.09
C CYS A 457 16.77 7.04 -18.07
N CYS A 458 17.65 7.93 -17.57
CA CYS A 458 17.26 9.04 -16.73
C CYS A 458 16.96 10.27 -17.57
N SER A 459 15.72 10.75 -17.49
CA SER A 459 15.32 12.01 -18.09
C SER A 459 15.88 13.22 -17.34
N ASN A 460 15.92 14.38 -18.00
CA ASN A 460 16.22 15.66 -17.34
C ASN A 460 15.28 15.99 -16.18
N GLY A 461 14.04 15.49 -16.21
CA GLY A 461 13.08 15.65 -15.11
C GLY A 461 13.42 14.81 -13.88
N GLY A 462 14.46 13.98 -13.94
CA GLY A 462 14.85 13.07 -12.87
C GLY A 462 13.90 11.89 -12.73
N TYR A 463 13.44 11.36 -13.86
CA TYR A 463 12.59 10.16 -13.95
C TYR A 463 13.22 9.10 -14.85
N CYS A 464 13.10 7.84 -14.44
CA CYS A 464 13.54 6.68 -15.20
C CYS A 464 12.49 6.23 -16.21
N GLY A 465 12.96 5.88 -17.41
CA GLY A 465 12.12 5.34 -18.48
C GLY A 465 12.96 4.83 -19.64
N SER A 466 12.30 4.51 -20.75
CA SER A 466 12.95 3.98 -21.96
C SER A 466 12.50 4.67 -23.25
N THR A 467 11.64 5.68 -23.14
CA THR A 467 11.15 6.43 -24.32
C THR A 467 12.20 7.41 -24.84
N LYS A 468 11.97 7.98 -26.02
CA LYS A 468 12.85 9.01 -26.58
C LYS A 468 13.00 10.23 -25.66
N GLU A 469 11.93 10.61 -24.97
CA GLU A 469 11.94 11.70 -24.00
C GLU A 469 12.85 11.40 -22.79
N HIS A 470 13.07 10.11 -22.50
CA HIS A 470 13.94 9.67 -21.41
C HIS A 470 15.38 9.40 -21.87
N CYS A 471 15.58 8.94 -23.11
CA CYS A 471 16.89 8.48 -23.58
C CYS A 471 17.58 9.46 -24.55
N GLU A 472 16.82 10.26 -25.29
CA GLU A 472 17.31 11.11 -26.39
C GLU A 472 17.20 12.61 -26.08
N CYS A 473 16.77 13.00 -24.87
CA CYS A 473 16.74 14.41 -24.50
C CYS A 473 18.14 14.98 -24.24
N GLN A 474 18.29 16.30 -24.38
CA GLN A 474 19.55 16.98 -24.10
C GLN A 474 19.88 16.93 -22.60
N GLY A 475 20.80 16.07 -22.19
CA GLY A 475 21.18 15.88 -20.77
C GLY A 475 20.63 14.59 -20.14
N CYS A 476 19.80 13.85 -20.89
CA CYS A 476 19.39 12.50 -20.52
C CYS A 476 20.60 11.55 -20.45
N VAL A 477 20.52 10.57 -19.57
CA VAL A 477 21.58 9.57 -19.37
C VAL A 477 21.02 8.17 -19.57
N ASP A 478 21.54 7.43 -20.55
CA ASP A 478 21.22 6.02 -20.78
C ASP A 478 22.20 5.14 -20.00
N PHE A 479 21.79 4.66 -18.82
CA PHE A 479 22.64 3.86 -17.94
C PHE A 479 22.97 2.49 -18.50
N SER A 480 22.22 1.99 -19.50
CA SER A 480 22.60 0.77 -20.19
C SER A 480 23.83 0.94 -21.08
N LYS A 481 24.18 2.18 -21.46
CA LYS A 481 25.36 2.53 -22.26
C LYS A 481 26.47 3.15 -21.44
N THR A 482 26.12 3.99 -20.47
CA THR A 482 27.07 4.69 -19.58
C THR A 482 26.74 4.37 -18.12
N PRO A 483 26.99 3.14 -17.67
CA PRO A 483 26.53 2.67 -16.36
C PRO A 483 27.27 3.27 -15.18
N ASP A 484 28.54 3.66 -15.39
CA ASP A 484 29.36 4.34 -14.38
C ASP A 484 29.25 5.87 -14.50
N TYR A 485 28.18 6.36 -15.13
CA TYR A 485 27.94 7.79 -15.24
C TYR A 485 27.69 8.39 -13.87
N HIS A 486 28.45 9.41 -13.54
CA HIS A 486 28.26 10.21 -12.34
C HIS A 486 27.91 11.64 -12.72
N TRP A 487 26.79 12.14 -12.21
CA TRP A 487 26.47 13.55 -12.33
C TRP A 487 27.53 14.39 -11.62
N LYS A 488 27.80 15.56 -12.18
CA LYS A 488 28.59 16.57 -11.48
C LYS A 488 27.92 16.87 -10.13
N PRO A 489 28.70 17.07 -9.05
CA PRO A 489 28.14 17.41 -7.75
C PRO A 489 27.20 18.61 -7.88
N VAL A 490 25.95 18.41 -7.47
CA VAL A 490 24.93 19.47 -7.48
C VAL A 490 25.40 20.56 -6.54
N GLN A 491 25.43 21.80 -7.05
CA GLN A 491 25.88 22.94 -6.27
C GLN A 491 24.71 23.84 -5.86
N TRP A 492 23.48 23.35 -5.81
CA TRP A 492 22.28 24.12 -5.44
C TRP A 492 21.28 23.24 -4.68
N TRP A 493 20.37 23.85 -3.92
CA TRP A 493 19.33 23.12 -3.19
C TRP A 493 18.26 22.60 -4.15
N THR A 494 18.05 21.29 -4.14
CA THR A 494 16.98 20.66 -4.91
C THR A 494 15.74 20.41 -4.05
N PHE A 495 14.59 20.21 -4.70
CA PHE A 495 13.36 19.84 -4.02
C PHE A 495 13.50 18.53 -3.24
N ALA A 496 14.31 17.61 -3.73
CA ALA A 496 14.54 16.31 -3.10
C ALA A 496 15.38 16.41 -1.81
N GLU A 497 16.24 17.41 -1.70
CA GLU A 497 17.06 17.59 -0.49
C GLU A 497 16.28 18.30 0.61
N ASN A 498 15.67 19.45 0.31
CA ASN A 498 14.80 20.16 1.23
C ASN A 498 13.95 21.21 0.50
N SER A 499 12.63 21.01 0.45
CA SER A 499 11.71 21.92 -0.23
C SER A 499 11.73 23.35 0.32
N ASN A 500 12.09 23.56 1.58
CA ASN A 500 12.16 24.88 2.21
C ASN A 500 13.42 25.68 1.82
N HIS A 501 14.42 25.03 1.21
CA HIS A 501 15.70 25.66 0.85
C HIS A 501 15.87 25.88 -0.65
N ILE A 502 14.91 25.42 -1.47
CA ILE A 502 14.94 25.61 -2.92
C ILE A 502 15.09 27.08 -3.27
N GLY A 503 15.96 27.35 -4.24
CA GLY A 503 16.20 28.70 -4.74
C GLY A 503 17.02 29.56 -3.80
N LYS A 504 17.50 29.06 -2.65
CA LYS A 504 18.48 29.77 -1.82
C LYS A 504 19.90 29.57 -2.33
N CYS A 505 20.69 30.64 -2.32
CA CYS A 505 22.07 30.67 -2.79
C CYS A 505 22.95 31.58 -1.94
N GLY A 506 24.26 31.41 -2.05
CA GLY A 506 25.25 32.23 -1.37
C GLY A 506 25.51 31.87 0.09
N PRO A 507 26.41 32.62 0.77
CA PRO A 507 27.00 32.22 2.05
C PRO A 507 26.00 32.24 3.21
N GLY A 508 24.91 32.99 3.07
CA GLY A 508 23.82 33.05 4.04
C GLY A 508 22.80 31.91 3.88
N ALA A 509 22.87 31.12 2.80
CA ALA A 509 22.01 29.97 2.62
C ALA A 509 22.55 28.77 3.41
N PRO A 510 21.67 27.85 3.87
CA PRO A 510 22.10 26.59 4.47
C PRO A 510 23.08 25.84 3.57
N VAL A 511 24.13 25.27 4.16
CA VAL A 511 25.18 24.54 3.44
C VAL A 511 24.60 23.24 2.87
N LEU A 512 24.96 22.92 1.62
CA LEU A 512 24.53 21.68 0.98
C LEU A 512 25.04 20.45 1.76
N PRO A 513 24.42 19.27 1.60
CA PRO A 513 24.96 18.02 2.16
C PRO A 513 26.41 17.74 1.77
N SER A 514 26.87 18.27 0.63
CA SER A 514 28.26 18.21 0.17
C SER A 514 29.25 19.11 0.94
N GLY A 515 28.78 19.91 1.89
CA GLY A 515 29.57 20.88 2.64
C GLY A 515 29.89 22.18 1.88
N LYS A 516 29.33 22.37 0.68
CA LYS A 516 29.57 23.55 -0.16
C LYS A 516 28.46 24.59 -0.05
N THR A 517 28.81 25.85 -0.30
CA THR A 517 27.86 26.96 -0.41
C THR A 517 26.99 26.77 -1.67
N PRO A 518 25.65 26.85 -1.55
CA PRO A 518 24.77 26.69 -2.71
C PRO A 518 24.89 27.88 -3.68
N LYS A 519 24.88 27.57 -4.96
CA LYS A 519 24.87 28.43 -6.16
C LYS A 519 23.48 28.37 -6.78
N CYS A 520 23.26 29.16 -7.83
CA CYS A 520 22.09 28.99 -8.69
C CYS A 520 22.43 28.09 -9.87
N ASP A 521 21.43 27.33 -10.34
CA ASP A 521 21.57 26.45 -11.50
C ASP A 521 21.78 27.31 -12.77
N PRO A 522 22.97 27.27 -13.40
CA PRO A 522 23.31 28.10 -14.55
C PRO A 522 22.48 27.79 -15.81
N ASP A 523 21.94 26.57 -15.88
CA ASP A 523 21.14 26.09 -17.02
C ASP A 523 19.63 26.32 -16.81
N SER A 524 19.24 26.80 -15.63
CA SER A 524 17.84 27.10 -15.29
C SER A 524 17.38 28.47 -15.81
N ASN A 525 16.06 28.71 -15.68
CA ASN A 525 15.46 30.03 -15.90
C ASN A 525 15.76 31.03 -14.77
N ALA A 526 16.49 30.64 -13.73
CA ALA A 526 16.85 31.46 -12.58
C ALA A 526 18.36 31.37 -12.24
N PRO A 527 19.26 31.70 -13.18
CA PRO A 527 20.69 31.40 -13.04
C PRO A 527 21.46 32.40 -12.15
N CYS A 528 20.80 33.46 -11.67
CA CYS A 528 21.48 34.53 -10.98
C CYS A 528 21.16 34.53 -9.48
N CYS A 529 22.20 34.63 -8.65
CA CYS A 529 22.05 34.76 -7.20
C CYS A 529 21.99 36.23 -6.80
N SER A 530 20.87 36.64 -6.20
CA SER A 530 20.70 37.98 -5.63
C SER A 530 21.50 38.16 -4.34
N GLN A 531 21.74 39.41 -3.96
CA GLN A 531 22.37 39.76 -2.68
C GLN A 531 21.57 39.22 -1.47
N SER A 532 20.25 39.10 -1.60
CA SER A 532 19.37 38.54 -0.58
C SER A 532 19.48 37.01 -0.45
N GLY A 533 20.32 36.36 -1.27
CA GLY A 533 20.57 34.93 -1.20
C GLY A 533 19.50 34.08 -1.89
N TYR A 534 18.86 34.62 -2.93
CA TYR A 534 17.85 33.90 -3.71
C TYR A 534 18.16 33.90 -5.21
N CYS A 535 17.89 32.77 -5.86
CA CYS A 535 18.01 32.55 -7.28
C CYS A 535 16.84 33.16 -8.05
N GLY A 536 17.13 33.83 -9.16
CA GLY A 536 16.13 34.42 -10.04
C GLY A 536 16.70 34.90 -11.36
N ASN A 537 15.92 35.71 -12.07
CA ASN A 537 16.29 36.31 -13.35
C ASN A 537 15.92 37.80 -13.40
N GLY A 538 16.45 38.51 -14.40
CA GLY A 538 16.23 39.94 -14.58
C GLY A 538 17.11 40.83 -13.69
N ALA A 539 16.94 42.14 -13.81
CA ALA A 539 17.86 43.13 -13.26
C ALA A 539 18.08 43.00 -11.73
N LEU A 540 17.03 42.68 -10.97
CA LEU A 540 17.10 42.52 -9.51
C LEU A 540 17.97 41.35 -9.05
N TYR A 541 18.19 40.35 -9.92
CA TYR A 541 18.94 39.14 -9.60
C TYR A 541 20.27 39.04 -10.35
N CYS A 542 20.35 39.59 -11.56
CA CYS A 542 21.52 39.45 -12.43
C CYS A 542 22.35 40.73 -12.56
N GLU A 543 21.77 41.90 -12.30
CA GLU A 543 22.40 43.21 -12.56
C GLU A 543 22.59 44.03 -11.29
N CYS A 544 22.27 43.47 -10.11
CA CYS A 544 22.50 44.15 -8.85
C CYS A 544 23.98 44.15 -8.45
N GLN A 545 24.39 45.13 -7.64
CA GLN A 545 25.74 45.16 -7.10
C GLN A 545 25.95 43.97 -6.13
N GLY A 546 26.89 43.09 -6.48
CA GLY A 546 27.17 41.86 -5.70
C GLY A 546 26.34 40.64 -6.11
N CYS A 547 25.44 40.78 -7.08
CA CYS A 547 24.78 39.64 -7.72
C CYS A 547 25.79 38.81 -8.52
N VAL A 548 25.52 37.51 -8.63
CA VAL A 548 26.36 36.58 -9.40
C VAL A 548 25.52 35.88 -10.45
N ASP A 549 25.88 36.09 -11.71
CA ASP A 549 25.29 35.42 -12.87
C ASP A 549 26.08 34.13 -13.17
N PHE A 550 25.58 32.99 -12.69
CA PHE A 550 26.26 31.71 -12.89
C PHE A 550 26.22 31.22 -14.33
N LYS A 551 25.33 31.76 -15.17
CA LYS A 551 25.33 31.45 -16.61
C LYS A 551 26.55 32.06 -17.30
N LYS A 552 26.98 33.25 -16.87
CA LYS A 552 28.21 33.90 -17.36
C LYS A 552 29.47 33.42 -16.65
N THR A 553 29.38 33.11 -15.35
CA THR A 553 30.53 32.70 -14.53
C THR A 553 30.25 31.40 -13.77
N PRO A 554 30.16 30.25 -14.45
CA PRO A 554 29.74 28.97 -13.84
C PRO A 554 30.71 28.45 -12.78
N ASN A 555 32.00 28.81 -12.87
CA ASN A 555 33.04 28.37 -11.94
C ASN A 555 33.27 29.34 -10.76
N TRP A 556 32.41 30.34 -10.61
CA TRP A 556 32.56 31.35 -9.56
C TRP A 556 32.34 30.74 -8.17
N GLU A 557 33.12 31.18 -7.18
CA GLU A 557 33.10 30.70 -5.79
C GLU A 557 33.14 31.89 -4.81
N TRP A 558 32.33 31.85 -3.76
CA TRP A 558 32.46 32.81 -2.64
C TRP A 558 33.75 32.52 -1.90
N ARG A 559 34.65 33.51 -1.83
CA ARG A 559 35.87 33.37 -1.01
C ARG A 559 35.45 33.28 0.46
N ARG A 560 35.92 32.23 1.17
CA ARG A 560 35.78 32.15 2.63
C ARG A 560 36.40 33.40 3.25
N GLN A 561 35.60 34.20 3.95
CA GLN A 561 36.16 35.14 4.91
C GLN A 561 36.74 34.31 6.05
N VAL A 562 38.07 34.27 6.13
CA VAL A 562 38.78 33.81 7.31
C VAL A 562 38.49 34.86 8.39
N VAL A 563 37.55 34.57 9.28
CA VAL A 563 37.30 35.40 10.46
C VAL A 563 38.55 35.26 11.34
N THR A 564 39.43 36.24 11.29
CA THR A 564 40.50 36.40 12.26
C THR A 564 39.85 36.87 13.54
N VAL A 565 39.71 35.95 14.51
CA VAL A 565 39.27 36.30 15.87
C VAL A 565 40.40 37.12 16.50
N VAL A 566 40.26 38.44 16.50
CA VAL A 566 41.11 39.29 17.35
C VAL A 566 40.59 39.16 18.77
N SER A 567 41.33 38.42 19.59
CA SER A 567 41.12 38.35 21.03
C SER A 567 41.43 39.71 21.67
N SER A 568 40.42 40.37 22.22
CA SER A 568 40.64 41.45 23.21
C SER A 568 40.14 40.96 24.56
N SER A 569 41.07 40.55 25.42
CA SER A 569 40.86 40.34 26.84
C SER A 569 40.61 41.70 27.54
N PRO A 570 39.86 41.73 28.66
CA PRO A 570 39.32 42.96 29.23
C PRO A 570 40.26 43.60 30.27
N SER A 571 40.14 44.91 30.46
CA SER A 571 40.53 45.56 31.72
C SER A 571 39.61 46.75 32.06
N PRO A 572 39.38 47.05 33.35
CA PRO A 572 38.19 47.73 33.86
C PRO A 572 38.43 49.21 34.22
N ASN A 573 37.37 49.85 34.73
CA ASN A 573 37.24 51.24 35.22
C ASN A 573 36.78 52.22 34.11
N ALA A 574 35.76 53.07 34.27
CA ALA A 574 35.28 53.82 35.43
C ALA A 574 33.80 54.26 35.21
N PRO A 575 33.13 54.92 36.18
CA PRO A 575 31.68 54.85 36.40
C PRO A 575 30.83 55.95 35.76
N TYR A 576 29.53 55.65 35.68
CA TYR A 576 28.33 56.50 35.64
C TYR A 576 28.45 57.99 35.29
N GLY A 577 27.70 58.37 34.25
CA GLY A 577 27.14 59.69 33.98
C GLY A 577 25.90 59.53 33.13
#